data_AF-A0A939X272-F1
#
_entry.id   AF-A0A939X272-F1
#
_cell.length_a   1.000
_cell.length_b   1.000
_cell.length_c   1.000
_cell.angle_alpha   90.00
_cell.angle_beta   90.00
_cell.angle_gamma   90.00
#
_symmetry.space_group_name_H-M   'P 1'
#
loop_
_entity.id
_entity.type
_entity.pdbx_description
1 polymer ?
#
loop_
_entity_poly.entity_id
_entity_poly.type
_entity_poly.pdbx_seq_one_letter_code
_entity_poly.pdbx_strand_id
1 'polypeptide(L)'
;MILFSEAFKLTEAVRDPVWHHIYLTEALMNAAASPAFRRLWKIQQLGPTSLVYPGATHTRAAHSFGVYHVALRLLSTLCEKDADQWVTRQGCASFLAAALFHDIGHFPYTHSLKELPLKDHEDLSSSLILSEPLKTLIAKTGADPEQTAAIVSHQNTADDETHFFRILLSGVLDPDKLDYLNRDAYYCGVPYGIQDTDFILSRLKPDKQKGIYLDSASLMSIEHVLFSKYMMYRAVYWHKYVRIATAMMKKTIFAALKKNVICPEELYSLDDSSIFTLIGSKNFEEKFCAEQLEKHRLFQIIAEIPFDGNNSRHTELEDLEKRTA
;
A
#
# COMPACT_ATOMS: atom_id res chain seq x y z
N MET A 1 -23.33 2.73 -17.81
CA MET A 1 -23.46 4.14 -18.31
C MET A 1 -23.03 5.22 -17.29
N ILE A 2 -22.72 4.84 -16.04
CA ILE A 2 -22.48 5.74 -14.89
C ILE A 2 -21.16 6.55 -14.98
N LEU A 3 -20.09 5.94 -15.49
CA LEU A 3 -18.73 6.53 -15.50
C LEU A 3 -18.48 7.56 -16.62
N PHE A 4 -19.42 7.73 -17.56
CA PHE A 4 -19.24 8.59 -18.74
C PHE A 4 -20.10 9.86 -18.72
N SER A 5 -20.66 10.22 -17.56
CA SER A 5 -21.37 11.50 -17.38
C SER A 5 -20.42 12.69 -17.43
N GLU A 6 -20.91 13.90 -17.76
CA GLU A 6 -20.09 15.13 -17.80
C GLU A 6 -19.33 15.40 -16.50
N ALA A 7 -19.89 15.00 -15.36
CA ALA A 7 -19.26 15.17 -14.05
C ALA A 7 -18.19 14.10 -13.72
N PHE A 8 -17.91 13.16 -14.62
CA PHE A 8 -16.79 12.19 -14.57
C PHE A 8 -15.80 12.40 -15.72
N LYS A 9 -15.65 13.63 -16.21
CA LYS A 9 -14.72 13.93 -17.28
C LYS A 9 -13.27 13.76 -16.80
N LEU A 10 -12.55 12.80 -17.39
CA LEU A 10 -11.15 12.53 -17.10
C LEU A 10 -10.27 13.52 -17.89
N THR A 11 -9.97 14.68 -17.29
CA THR A 11 -9.24 15.78 -17.95
C THR A 11 -7.77 15.83 -17.56
N GLU A 12 -7.43 15.36 -16.37
CA GLU A 12 -6.07 15.46 -15.82
C GLU A 12 -5.29 14.20 -16.16
N ALA A 13 -4.03 14.35 -16.55
CA ALA A 13 -3.16 13.24 -16.90
C ALA A 13 -1.91 13.21 -16.03
N VAL A 14 -1.62 12.05 -15.44
CA VAL A 14 -0.36 11.74 -14.77
C VAL A 14 0.42 10.75 -15.63
N ARG A 15 1.67 11.09 -15.97
CA ARG A 15 2.58 10.17 -16.67
C ARG A 15 3.11 9.15 -15.67
N ASP A 16 2.90 7.87 -15.96
CA ASP A 16 3.35 6.76 -15.15
C ASP A 16 4.18 5.78 -16.00
N PRO A 17 5.30 5.23 -15.51
CA PRO A 17 6.13 4.33 -16.31
C PRO A 17 5.52 2.93 -16.51
N VAL A 18 4.64 2.48 -15.62
CA VAL A 18 3.97 1.16 -15.68
C VAL A 18 2.70 1.26 -16.52
N TRP A 19 1.86 2.27 -16.23
CA TRP A 19 0.52 2.44 -16.81
C TRP A 19 0.42 3.53 -17.88
N HIS A 20 1.56 4.13 -18.27
CA HIS A 20 1.66 5.18 -19.28
C HIS A 20 0.95 6.48 -18.91
N HIS A 21 -0.34 6.61 -19.22
CA HIS A 21 -1.12 7.82 -18.92
C HIS A 21 -2.29 7.44 -18.04
N ILE A 22 -2.23 7.90 -16.79
CA ILE A 22 -3.30 7.73 -15.82
C ILE A 22 -4.16 8.99 -15.87
N TYR A 23 -5.42 8.83 -16.23
CA TYR A 23 -6.36 9.95 -16.34
C TYR A 23 -7.30 10.02 -15.13
N LEU A 24 -7.46 11.21 -14.56
CA LEU A 24 -8.33 11.47 -13.41
C LEU A 24 -9.25 12.67 -13.68
N THR A 25 -10.28 12.82 -12.86
CA THR A 25 -11.06 14.06 -12.83
C THR A 25 -10.26 15.17 -12.15
N GLU A 26 -10.53 16.43 -12.51
CA GLU A 26 -9.94 17.60 -11.87
C GLU A 26 -10.16 17.59 -10.34
N ALA A 27 -11.35 17.18 -9.89
CA ALA A 27 -11.69 17.10 -8.48
C ALA A 27 -10.80 16.09 -7.72
N LEU A 28 -10.56 14.90 -8.29
CA LEU A 28 -9.67 13.90 -7.68
C LEU A 28 -8.21 14.38 -7.68
N MET A 29 -7.76 15.02 -8.76
CA MET A 29 -6.42 15.60 -8.83
C MET A 29 -6.22 16.68 -7.76
N ASN A 30 -7.23 17.53 -7.55
CA ASN A 30 -7.23 18.54 -6.49
C ASN A 30 -7.20 17.90 -5.08
N ALA A 31 -7.91 16.79 -4.86
CA ALA A 31 -7.83 16.04 -3.60
C ALA A 31 -6.44 15.42 -3.39
N ALA A 32 -5.81 14.90 -4.45
CA ALA A 32 -4.44 14.38 -4.44
C ALA A 32 -3.37 15.47 -4.25
N ALA A 33 -3.71 16.76 -4.41
CA ALA A 33 -2.83 17.87 -4.09
C ALA A 33 -2.79 18.20 -2.57
N SER A 34 -3.63 17.55 -1.76
CA SER A 34 -3.68 17.77 -0.31
C SER A 34 -2.31 17.51 0.37
N PRO A 35 -1.98 18.19 1.48
CA PRO A 35 -0.72 17.95 2.19
C PRO A 35 -0.51 16.49 2.61
N ALA A 36 -1.59 15.82 3.05
CA ALA A 36 -1.55 14.41 3.45
C ALA A 36 -1.13 13.49 2.29
N PHE A 37 -1.70 13.69 1.09
CA PHE A 37 -1.31 12.91 -0.08
C PHE A 37 0.07 13.30 -0.60
N ARG A 38 0.43 14.60 -0.58
CA ARG A 38 1.76 15.08 -1.01
C ARG A 38 2.91 14.43 -0.23
N ARG A 39 2.68 14.02 1.01
CA ARG A 39 3.65 13.25 1.80
C ARG A 39 4.06 11.93 1.13
N LEU A 40 3.11 11.23 0.48
CA LEU A 40 3.37 9.95 -0.16
C LEU A 40 4.40 10.02 -1.30
N TRP A 41 4.64 11.22 -1.87
CA TRP A 41 5.70 11.44 -2.85
C TRP A 41 7.12 11.37 -2.25
N LYS A 42 7.23 11.35 -0.92
CA LYS A 42 8.49 11.30 -0.17
C LYS A 42 8.61 10.03 0.68
N ILE A 43 7.75 9.03 0.42
CA ILE A 43 7.79 7.72 1.07
C ILE A 43 8.01 6.68 -0.02
N GLN A 44 9.14 5.98 0.05
CA GLN A 44 9.48 4.88 -0.84
C GLN A 44 8.51 3.71 -0.62
N GLN A 45 8.03 3.11 -1.70
CA GLN A 45 7.10 1.98 -1.65
C GLN A 45 7.69 0.80 -0.88
N LEU A 46 8.95 0.48 -1.20
CA LEU A 46 9.67 -0.69 -0.70
C LEU A 46 10.68 -0.36 0.41
N GLY A 47 10.56 0.81 1.05
CA GLY A 47 11.44 1.25 2.13
C GLY A 47 12.93 1.06 1.78
N PRO A 48 13.73 0.32 2.56
CA PRO A 48 15.17 0.23 2.36
C PRO A 48 15.60 -0.64 1.17
N THR A 49 14.65 -1.13 0.37
CA THR A 49 14.94 -2.01 -0.78
C THR A 49 15.85 -1.33 -1.82
N SER A 50 15.80 0.00 -1.92
CA SER A 50 16.68 0.80 -2.78
C SER A 50 18.18 0.62 -2.48
N LEU A 51 18.54 0.18 -1.26
CA LEU A 51 19.92 -0.14 -0.87
C LEU A 51 20.47 -1.40 -1.56
N VAL A 52 19.59 -2.26 -2.07
CA VAL A 52 19.92 -3.52 -2.75
C VAL A 52 19.56 -3.45 -4.23
N TYR A 53 18.41 -2.84 -4.54
CA TYR A 53 17.89 -2.64 -5.87
C TYR A 53 17.86 -1.13 -6.15
N PRO A 54 18.92 -0.53 -6.73
CA PRO A 54 19.01 0.93 -6.89
C PRO A 54 17.87 1.55 -7.70
N GLY A 55 17.16 0.76 -8.52
CA GLY A 55 15.97 1.20 -9.24
C GLY A 55 14.69 1.26 -8.40
N ALA A 56 14.63 0.62 -7.23
CA ALA A 56 13.46 0.56 -6.34
C ALA A 56 13.22 1.88 -5.58
N THR A 57 13.13 2.98 -6.31
CA THR A 57 12.98 4.35 -5.80
C THR A 57 11.56 4.89 -5.97
N HIS A 58 10.64 4.07 -6.46
CA HIS A 58 9.23 4.46 -6.62
C HIS A 58 8.57 4.72 -5.28
N THR A 59 7.59 5.61 -5.31
CA THR A 59 6.96 6.16 -4.11
C THR A 59 5.55 5.62 -3.94
N ARG A 60 5.04 5.74 -2.72
CA ARG A 60 3.64 5.42 -2.41
C ARG A 60 2.67 6.24 -3.24
N ALA A 61 3.00 7.49 -3.56
CA ALA A 61 2.17 8.31 -4.43
C ALA A 61 2.01 7.69 -5.84
N ALA A 62 3.12 7.23 -6.44
CA ALA A 62 3.07 6.60 -7.76
C ALA A 62 2.24 5.30 -7.73
N HIS A 63 2.40 4.50 -6.66
CA HIS A 63 1.57 3.33 -6.41
C HIS A 63 0.08 3.70 -6.28
N SER A 64 -0.28 4.67 -5.44
CA SER A 64 -1.66 5.14 -5.27
C SER A 64 -2.34 5.57 -6.57
N PHE A 65 -1.62 6.29 -7.46
CA PHE A 65 -2.15 6.62 -8.78
C PHE A 65 -2.37 5.38 -9.65
N GLY A 66 -1.44 4.42 -9.60
CA GLY A 66 -1.57 3.15 -10.31
C GLY A 66 -2.72 2.28 -9.81
N VAL A 67 -2.91 2.18 -8.49
CA VAL A 67 -4.07 1.48 -7.90
C VAL A 67 -5.37 2.13 -8.33
N TYR A 68 -5.46 3.47 -8.31
CA TYR A 68 -6.60 4.18 -8.88
C TYR A 68 -6.84 3.81 -10.35
N HIS A 69 -5.79 3.77 -11.18
CA HIS A 69 -5.90 3.44 -12.60
C HIS A 69 -6.46 2.03 -12.81
N VAL A 70 -5.92 1.04 -12.10
CA VAL A 70 -6.39 -0.35 -12.17
C VAL A 70 -7.82 -0.46 -11.64
N ALA A 71 -8.14 0.25 -10.54
CA ALA A 71 -9.49 0.29 -9.97
C ALA A 71 -10.52 0.89 -10.94
N LEU A 72 -10.18 1.96 -11.67
CA LEU A 72 -11.03 2.57 -12.69
C LEU A 72 -11.35 1.59 -13.82
N ARG A 73 -10.33 0.86 -14.30
CA ARG A 73 -10.50 -0.14 -15.37
C ARG A 73 -11.30 -1.36 -14.90
N LEU A 74 -11.03 -1.82 -13.67
CA LEU A 74 -11.78 -2.88 -13.02
C LEU A 74 -13.25 -2.49 -12.91
N LEU A 75 -13.55 -1.32 -12.32
CA LEU A 75 -14.91 -0.83 -12.17
C LEU A 75 -15.63 -0.66 -13.51
N SER A 76 -14.95 -0.11 -14.51
CA SER A 76 -15.50 0.03 -15.87
C SER A 76 -15.90 -1.33 -16.44
N THR A 77 -15.03 -2.33 -16.33
CA THR A 77 -15.31 -3.69 -16.82
C THR A 77 -16.47 -4.35 -16.08
N LEU A 78 -16.59 -4.14 -14.76
CA LEU A 78 -17.69 -4.69 -13.98
C LEU A 78 -19.02 -4.00 -14.34
N CYS A 79 -19.03 -2.68 -14.51
CA CYS A 79 -20.22 -1.92 -14.93
C CYS A 79 -20.66 -2.26 -16.35
N GLU A 80 -19.74 -2.57 -17.27
CA GLU A 80 -20.08 -3.11 -18.61
C GLU A 80 -20.73 -4.50 -18.54
N LYS A 81 -20.59 -5.19 -17.40
CA LYS A 81 -21.13 -6.51 -17.11
C LYS A 81 -22.19 -6.46 -16.01
N ASP A 82 -23.00 -5.41 -16.02
CA ASP A 82 -24.22 -5.24 -15.20
C ASP A 82 -24.02 -4.92 -13.71
N ALA A 83 -22.80 -4.64 -13.24
CA ALA A 83 -22.62 -4.21 -11.84
C ALA A 83 -23.38 -2.90 -11.51
N ASP A 84 -23.59 -2.03 -12.51
CA ASP A 84 -24.32 -0.76 -12.37
C ASP A 84 -25.82 -0.93 -12.06
N GLN A 85 -26.32 -2.18 -12.04
CA GLN A 85 -27.66 -2.50 -11.54
C GLN A 85 -27.77 -2.46 -10.01
N TRP A 86 -26.65 -2.56 -9.27
CA TRP A 86 -26.65 -2.51 -7.80
C TRP A 86 -25.59 -1.60 -7.17
N VAL A 87 -24.67 -1.03 -7.95
CA VAL A 87 -23.79 0.04 -7.48
C VAL A 87 -24.28 1.41 -7.97
N THR A 88 -24.24 2.37 -7.06
CA THR A 88 -24.60 3.76 -7.26
C THR A 88 -23.43 4.54 -7.85
N ARG A 89 -23.74 5.71 -8.41
CA ARG A 89 -22.73 6.65 -8.89
C ARG A 89 -21.84 7.18 -7.76
N GLN A 90 -22.43 7.45 -6.59
CA GLN A 90 -21.69 7.93 -5.42
C GLN A 90 -20.77 6.81 -4.90
N GLY A 91 -21.25 5.58 -4.80
CA GLY A 91 -20.43 4.42 -4.44
C GLY A 91 -19.27 4.17 -5.38
N CYS A 92 -19.49 4.28 -6.70
CA CYS A 92 -18.42 4.25 -7.70
C CYS A 92 -17.36 5.34 -7.45
N ALA A 93 -17.79 6.57 -7.15
CA ALA A 93 -16.88 7.67 -6.83
C ALA A 93 -16.10 7.40 -5.53
N SER A 94 -16.78 6.90 -4.49
CA SER A 94 -16.21 6.51 -3.20
C SER A 94 -15.16 5.40 -3.35
N PHE A 95 -15.41 4.39 -4.18
CA PHE A 95 -14.45 3.33 -4.48
C PHE A 95 -13.19 3.85 -5.17
N LEU A 96 -13.34 4.74 -6.15
CA LEU A 96 -12.21 5.33 -6.85
C LEU A 96 -11.40 6.27 -5.94
N ALA A 97 -12.06 7.05 -5.10
CA ALA A 97 -11.40 7.83 -4.07
C ALA A 97 -10.67 6.90 -3.07
N ALA A 98 -11.31 5.83 -2.63
CA ALA A 98 -10.72 4.85 -1.72
C ALA A 98 -9.48 4.20 -2.33
N ALA A 99 -9.53 3.79 -3.61
CA ALA A 99 -8.38 3.24 -4.32
C ALA A 99 -7.20 4.22 -4.37
N LEU A 100 -7.45 5.50 -4.62
CA LEU A 100 -6.42 6.54 -4.62
C LEU A 100 -5.85 6.80 -3.22
N PHE A 101 -6.68 6.77 -2.18
CA PHE A 101 -6.29 7.16 -0.82
C PHE A 101 -6.04 5.99 0.14
N HIS A 102 -6.11 4.73 -0.32
CA HIS A 102 -6.01 3.54 0.55
C HIS A 102 -4.73 3.53 1.39
N ASP A 103 -3.64 4.03 0.79
CA ASP A 103 -2.31 4.07 1.38
C ASP A 103 -1.94 5.42 2.03
N ILE A 104 -2.88 6.38 2.14
CA ILE A 104 -2.58 7.72 2.66
C ILE A 104 -2.10 7.71 4.13
N GLY A 105 -2.47 6.69 4.90
CA GLY A 105 -2.04 6.45 6.27
C GLY A 105 -0.61 5.91 6.41
N HIS A 106 0.07 5.60 5.30
CA HIS A 106 1.45 5.13 5.34
C HIS A 106 2.42 6.18 5.86
N PHE A 107 3.37 5.70 6.64
CA PHE A 107 4.54 6.41 7.14
C PHE A 107 5.80 5.56 6.84
N PRO A 108 7.02 6.07 7.07
CA PRO A 108 8.24 5.34 6.75
C PRO A 108 8.26 3.98 7.45
N TYR A 109 8.61 2.93 6.70
CA TYR A 109 8.74 1.56 7.22
C TYR A 109 7.45 0.94 7.78
N THR A 110 6.24 1.47 7.56
CA THR A 110 4.97 0.96 8.14
C THR A 110 4.85 -0.57 8.16
N HIS A 111 4.98 -1.27 7.02
CA HIS A 111 4.84 -2.74 7.00
C HIS A 111 5.95 -3.45 7.78
N SER A 112 7.14 -2.84 7.83
CA SER A 112 8.26 -3.35 8.62
C SER A 112 8.03 -3.16 10.13
N LEU A 113 7.12 -2.29 10.56
CA LEU A 113 6.89 -1.93 11.96
C LEU A 113 5.58 -2.52 12.54
N LYS A 114 4.88 -3.41 11.82
CA LYS A 114 3.60 -4.00 12.25
C LYS A 114 3.61 -4.73 13.60
N GLU A 115 4.77 -5.25 14.02
CA GLU A 115 4.93 -5.92 15.33
C GLU A 115 5.04 -4.93 16.51
N LEU A 116 5.12 -3.63 16.24
CA LEU A 116 5.23 -2.58 17.25
C LEU A 116 3.85 -2.07 17.66
N PRO A 117 3.71 -1.46 18.86
CA PRO A 117 2.43 -0.91 19.33
C PRO A 117 2.07 0.40 18.60
N LEU A 118 1.87 0.31 17.29
CA LEU A 118 1.53 1.40 16.38
C LEU A 118 0.14 1.16 15.78
N LYS A 119 -0.52 2.23 15.36
CA LYS A 119 -1.80 2.14 14.64
C LYS A 119 -1.59 1.53 13.26
N ASP A 120 -2.56 0.73 12.84
CA ASP A 120 -2.60 0.21 11.48
C ASP A 120 -2.79 1.35 10.47
N HIS A 121 -2.10 1.22 9.33
CA HIS A 121 -2.18 2.21 8.26
C HIS A 121 -3.60 2.35 7.69
N GLU A 122 -4.42 1.29 7.64
CA GLU A 122 -5.80 1.41 7.17
C GLU A 122 -6.64 2.30 8.10
N ASP A 123 -6.45 2.20 9.42
CA ASP A 123 -7.11 3.08 10.40
C ASP A 123 -6.62 4.52 10.30
N LEU A 124 -5.32 4.72 10.06
CA LEU A 124 -4.75 6.05 9.80
C LEU A 124 -5.29 6.64 8.50
N SER A 125 -5.39 5.85 7.42
CA SER A 125 -5.97 6.26 6.14
C SER A 125 -7.43 6.69 6.30
N SER A 126 -8.24 5.86 6.96
CA SER A 126 -9.64 6.16 7.28
C SER A 126 -9.79 7.46 8.07
N SER A 127 -8.96 7.64 9.11
CA SER A 127 -8.95 8.87 9.91
C SER A 127 -8.58 10.10 9.09
N LEU A 128 -7.60 9.99 8.17
CA LEU A 128 -7.18 11.08 7.30
C LEU A 128 -8.25 11.45 6.26
N ILE A 129 -8.92 10.46 5.67
CA ILE A 129 -10.04 10.65 4.73
C ILE A 129 -11.17 11.46 5.38
N LEU A 130 -11.44 11.21 6.67
CA LEU A 130 -12.47 11.90 7.45
C LEU A 130 -12.01 13.25 8.03
N SER A 131 -10.75 13.64 7.83
CA SER A 131 -10.17 14.87 8.36
C SER A 131 -10.16 16.00 7.32
N GLU A 132 -10.30 17.24 7.77
CA GLU A 132 -10.18 18.41 6.89
C GLU A 132 -8.70 18.72 6.57
N PRO A 133 -8.40 19.22 5.36
CA PRO A 133 -9.33 19.58 4.28
C PRO A 133 -9.73 18.41 3.36
N LEU A 134 -9.20 17.21 3.59
CA LEU A 134 -9.34 16.07 2.67
C LEU A 134 -10.79 15.59 2.57
N LYS A 135 -11.53 15.54 3.68
CA LYS A 135 -12.95 15.19 3.71
C LYS A 135 -13.77 16.04 2.73
N THR A 136 -13.63 17.37 2.80
CA THR A 136 -14.30 18.30 1.88
C THR A 136 -13.85 18.11 0.43
N LEU A 137 -12.56 17.84 0.20
CA LEU A 137 -12.05 17.61 -1.15
C LEU A 137 -12.60 16.31 -1.76
N ILE A 138 -12.72 15.24 -0.97
CA ILE A 138 -13.32 13.97 -1.40
C ILE A 138 -14.79 14.16 -1.73
N ALA A 139 -15.56 14.87 -0.89
CA ALA A 139 -16.97 15.16 -1.17
C ALA A 139 -17.17 15.88 -2.52
N LYS A 140 -16.26 16.79 -2.89
CA LYS A 140 -16.30 17.50 -4.19
C LYS A 140 -16.08 16.60 -5.41
N THR A 141 -15.53 15.40 -5.22
CA THR A 141 -15.39 14.41 -6.30
C THR A 141 -16.71 13.71 -6.64
N GLY A 142 -17.75 13.92 -5.83
CA GLY A 142 -19.01 13.17 -5.89
C GLY A 142 -19.00 11.88 -5.08
N ALA A 143 -17.90 11.59 -4.37
CA ALA A 143 -17.79 10.51 -3.39
C ALA A 143 -18.46 10.87 -2.06
N ASP A 144 -18.84 9.85 -1.30
CA ASP A 144 -19.16 9.96 0.12
C ASP A 144 -17.87 9.71 0.94
N PRO A 145 -17.35 10.69 1.70
CA PRO A 145 -16.15 10.51 2.51
C PRO A 145 -16.27 9.40 3.56
N GLU A 146 -17.44 9.23 4.17
CA GLU A 146 -17.73 8.20 5.16
C GLU A 146 -17.68 6.82 4.51
N GLN A 147 -18.30 6.67 3.35
CA GLN A 147 -18.22 5.44 2.56
C GLN A 147 -16.78 5.18 2.09
N THR A 148 -16.07 6.21 1.63
CA THR A 148 -14.67 6.12 1.17
C THR A 148 -13.76 5.60 2.29
N ALA A 149 -13.89 6.16 3.49
CA ALA A 149 -13.17 5.71 4.67
C ALA A 149 -13.55 4.27 5.07
N ALA A 150 -14.84 3.93 4.97
CA ALA A 150 -15.33 2.59 5.25
C ALA A 150 -14.79 1.54 4.26
N ILE A 151 -14.62 1.86 2.97
CA ILE A 151 -14.02 0.94 1.99
C ILE A 151 -12.57 0.60 2.34
N VAL A 152 -11.79 1.57 2.84
CA VAL A 152 -10.38 1.38 3.22
C VAL A 152 -10.22 0.69 4.58
N SER A 153 -11.09 1.00 5.54
CA SER A 153 -10.97 0.45 6.91
C SER A 153 -11.37 -1.02 6.99
N HIS A 154 -10.90 -1.73 8.03
CA HIS A 154 -11.36 -3.09 8.36
C HIS A 154 -12.58 -3.14 9.28
N GLN A 155 -13.20 -2.00 9.59
CA GLN A 155 -14.29 -1.91 10.57
C GLN A 155 -15.64 -2.35 9.97
N ASN A 156 -16.47 -3.03 10.76
CA ASN A 156 -17.61 -3.86 10.31
C ASN A 156 -18.95 -3.12 10.16
N THR A 157 -18.97 -1.83 9.79
CA THR A 157 -20.21 -1.02 9.76
C THR A 157 -20.74 -0.73 8.35
N ALA A 158 -20.29 -1.46 7.34
CA ALA A 158 -20.58 -1.19 5.94
C ALA A 158 -21.89 -1.83 5.47
N ASP A 159 -22.68 -1.08 4.68
CA ASP A 159 -23.80 -1.59 3.87
C ASP A 159 -23.31 -2.51 2.72
N ASP A 160 -24.25 -3.18 2.03
CA ASP A 160 -23.95 -4.15 0.97
C ASP A 160 -23.06 -3.58 -0.16
N GLU A 161 -23.28 -2.32 -0.57
CA GLU A 161 -22.51 -1.69 -1.63
C GLU A 161 -21.08 -1.42 -1.17
N THR A 162 -20.93 -0.87 0.04
CA THR A 162 -19.62 -0.63 0.65
C THR A 162 -18.85 -1.93 0.87
N HIS A 163 -19.54 -3.00 1.28
CA HIS A 163 -18.94 -4.33 1.43
C HIS A 163 -18.45 -4.88 0.09
N PHE A 164 -19.25 -4.75 -0.97
CA PHE A 164 -18.85 -5.12 -2.33
C PHE A 164 -17.56 -4.40 -2.75
N PHE A 165 -17.48 -3.07 -2.58
CA PHE A 165 -16.29 -2.30 -2.92
C PHE A 165 -15.06 -2.64 -2.07
N ARG A 166 -15.25 -3.00 -0.79
CA ARG A 166 -14.14 -3.48 0.05
C ARG A 166 -13.56 -4.79 -0.49
N ILE A 167 -14.39 -5.74 -0.92
CA ILE A 167 -13.91 -6.99 -1.55
C ILE A 167 -13.09 -6.68 -2.81
N LEU A 168 -13.52 -5.68 -3.60
CA LEU A 168 -12.79 -5.26 -4.79
C LEU A 168 -11.42 -4.65 -4.48
N LEU A 169 -11.31 -3.84 -3.41
CA LEU A 169 -10.07 -3.19 -3.02
C LEU A 169 -9.13 -4.11 -2.22
N SER A 170 -9.67 -5.12 -1.54
CA SER A 170 -8.95 -6.06 -0.68
C SER A 170 -9.39 -7.51 -0.95
N GLY A 171 -8.83 -8.07 -2.02
CA GLY A 171 -9.11 -9.41 -2.53
C GLY A 171 -7.87 -10.10 -3.09
N VAL A 172 -8.06 -11.20 -3.81
CA VAL A 172 -6.95 -11.91 -4.48
C VAL A 172 -6.50 -11.16 -5.75
N LEU A 173 -7.45 -10.56 -6.46
CA LEU A 173 -7.26 -9.84 -7.73
C LEU A 173 -7.62 -8.35 -7.59
N ASP A 174 -7.28 -7.77 -6.45
CA ASP A 174 -7.53 -6.35 -6.20
C ASP A 174 -6.56 -5.45 -6.97
N PRO A 175 -6.94 -4.18 -7.22
CA PRO A 175 -6.10 -3.23 -7.94
C PRO A 175 -4.79 -2.92 -7.21
N ASP A 176 -4.74 -3.06 -5.88
CA ASP A 176 -3.52 -2.91 -5.08
C ASP A 176 -2.45 -3.93 -5.52
N LYS A 177 -2.76 -5.23 -5.46
CA LYS A 177 -1.85 -6.32 -5.85
C LYS A 177 -1.46 -6.25 -7.31
N LEU A 178 -2.41 -5.94 -8.17
CA LEU A 178 -2.16 -5.83 -9.61
C LEU A 178 -1.25 -4.64 -9.94
N ASP A 179 -1.30 -3.54 -9.18
CA ASP A 179 -0.32 -2.45 -9.31
C ASP A 179 1.04 -2.85 -8.73
N TYR A 180 1.12 -3.17 -7.43
CA TYR A 180 2.44 -3.29 -6.81
C TYR A 180 3.26 -4.43 -7.39
N LEU A 181 2.66 -5.57 -7.80
CA LEU A 181 3.42 -6.68 -8.39
C LEU A 181 4.10 -6.24 -9.69
N ASN A 182 3.37 -5.54 -10.57
CA ASN A 182 3.91 -5.02 -11.82
C ASN A 182 4.93 -3.89 -11.58
N ARG A 183 4.58 -2.95 -10.69
CA ARG A 183 5.41 -1.78 -10.39
C ARG A 183 6.71 -2.17 -9.72
N ASP A 184 6.65 -2.98 -8.68
CA ASP A 184 7.83 -3.46 -7.96
C ASP A 184 8.73 -4.27 -8.89
N ALA A 185 8.15 -5.13 -9.76
CA ALA A 185 8.92 -5.87 -10.75
C ALA A 185 9.65 -4.95 -11.72
N TYR A 186 8.96 -3.94 -12.24
CA TYR A 186 9.52 -2.95 -13.15
C TYR A 186 10.70 -2.18 -12.51
N TYR A 187 10.49 -1.61 -11.32
CA TYR A 187 11.50 -0.78 -10.65
C TYR A 187 12.66 -1.60 -10.05
N CYS A 188 12.42 -2.84 -9.62
CA CYS A 188 13.48 -3.74 -9.19
C CYS A 188 14.22 -4.40 -10.36
N GLY A 189 13.72 -4.26 -11.59
CA GLY A 189 14.32 -4.88 -12.79
C GLY A 189 14.24 -6.41 -12.78
N VAL A 190 13.19 -6.98 -12.18
CA VAL A 190 12.98 -8.43 -12.10
C VAL A 190 11.78 -8.84 -12.96
N PRO A 191 11.90 -9.85 -13.84
CA PRO A 191 10.82 -10.19 -14.76
C PRO A 191 9.65 -10.93 -14.08
N TYR A 192 9.87 -11.46 -12.88
CA TYR A 192 8.97 -12.46 -12.29
C TYR A 192 7.65 -11.90 -11.73
N GLY A 193 7.52 -10.59 -11.52
CA GLY A 193 6.30 -9.98 -10.97
C GLY A 193 5.31 -9.45 -12.01
N ILE A 194 5.70 -9.40 -13.29
CA ILE A 194 4.89 -8.78 -14.36
C ILE A 194 3.65 -9.64 -14.65
N GLN A 195 2.46 -9.03 -14.61
CA GLN A 195 1.16 -9.68 -14.89
C GLN A 195 0.50 -9.11 -16.14
N ASP A 196 -0.28 -9.93 -16.83
CA ASP A 196 -1.23 -9.45 -17.84
C ASP A 196 -2.50 -8.93 -17.18
N THR A 197 -2.40 -7.73 -16.60
CA THR A 197 -3.52 -7.07 -15.91
C THR A 197 -4.69 -6.84 -16.86
N ASP A 198 -4.43 -6.54 -18.13
CA ASP A 198 -5.46 -6.30 -19.15
C ASP A 198 -6.32 -7.55 -19.37
N PHE A 199 -5.67 -8.69 -19.56
CA PHE A 199 -6.35 -9.97 -19.71
C PHE A 199 -7.13 -10.33 -18.44
N ILE A 200 -6.52 -10.20 -17.25
CA ILE A 200 -7.18 -10.49 -15.96
C ILE A 200 -8.47 -9.69 -15.83
N LEU A 201 -8.39 -8.36 -15.99
CA LEU A 201 -9.55 -7.47 -15.82
C LEU A 201 -10.66 -7.81 -16.82
N SER A 202 -10.31 -8.06 -18.09
CA SER A 202 -11.28 -8.38 -19.15
C SER A 202 -12.14 -9.61 -18.85
N ARG A 203 -11.65 -10.52 -17.99
CA ARG A 203 -12.32 -11.79 -17.65
C ARG A 203 -13.19 -11.71 -16.40
N LEU A 204 -12.99 -10.70 -15.55
CA LEU A 204 -13.76 -10.52 -14.32
C LEU A 204 -15.25 -10.33 -14.61
N LYS A 205 -16.09 -10.95 -13.78
CA LYS A 205 -17.54 -10.74 -13.78
C LYS A 205 -17.99 -10.36 -12.37
N PRO A 206 -18.92 -9.41 -12.22
CA PRO A 206 -19.35 -8.95 -10.92
C PRO A 206 -20.35 -9.92 -10.28
N ASP A 207 -20.23 -10.14 -8.97
CA ASP A 207 -21.20 -10.84 -8.14
C ASP A 207 -21.52 -9.97 -6.92
N LYS A 208 -22.81 -9.69 -6.72
CA LYS A 208 -23.27 -8.76 -5.68
C LYS A 208 -22.82 -9.16 -4.27
N GLN A 209 -22.69 -10.45 -3.97
CA GLN A 209 -22.34 -10.96 -2.63
C GLN A 209 -20.87 -11.34 -2.52
N LYS A 210 -20.29 -11.91 -3.58
CA LYS A 210 -18.92 -12.45 -3.58
C LYS A 210 -17.89 -11.48 -4.16
N GLY A 211 -18.32 -10.31 -4.64
CA GLY A 211 -17.48 -9.31 -5.30
C GLY A 211 -17.25 -9.65 -6.77
N ILE A 212 -16.32 -10.58 -7.04
CA ILE A 212 -15.92 -10.95 -8.40
C ILE A 212 -15.78 -12.46 -8.57
N TYR A 213 -16.04 -12.93 -9.78
CA TYR A 213 -15.70 -14.29 -10.21
C TYR A 213 -15.10 -14.28 -11.61
N LEU A 214 -14.48 -15.40 -11.95
CA LEU A 214 -13.80 -15.65 -13.21
C LEU A 214 -14.31 -16.95 -13.83
N ASP A 215 -14.21 -17.04 -15.17
CA ASP A 215 -14.37 -18.31 -15.85
C ASP A 215 -13.14 -19.22 -15.65
N SER A 216 -13.34 -20.52 -15.83
CA SER A 216 -12.25 -21.51 -15.68
C SER A 216 -11.13 -21.34 -16.71
N ALA A 217 -11.40 -20.69 -17.85
CA ALA A 217 -10.40 -20.38 -18.86
C ALA A 217 -9.36 -19.35 -18.36
N SER A 218 -9.68 -18.61 -17.30
CA SER A 218 -8.83 -17.58 -16.70
C SER A 218 -8.04 -18.07 -15.49
N LEU A 219 -8.10 -19.37 -15.17
CA LEU A 219 -7.43 -19.97 -14.01
C LEU A 219 -5.91 -19.73 -14.02
N MET A 220 -5.28 -19.88 -15.20
CA MET A 220 -3.84 -19.67 -15.36
C MET A 220 -3.40 -18.26 -14.94
N SER A 221 -4.24 -17.24 -15.12
CA SER A 221 -3.91 -15.87 -14.71
C SER A 221 -3.87 -15.72 -13.19
N ILE A 222 -4.76 -16.40 -12.46
CA ILE A 222 -4.71 -16.42 -10.99
C ILE A 222 -3.46 -17.16 -10.52
N GLU A 223 -3.16 -18.32 -11.11
CA GLU A 223 -1.96 -19.09 -10.80
C GLU A 223 -0.69 -18.26 -11.03
N HIS A 224 -0.65 -17.50 -12.12
CA HIS A 224 0.45 -16.60 -12.43
C HIS A 224 0.59 -15.48 -11.39
N VAL A 225 -0.51 -14.83 -10.97
CA VAL A 225 -0.46 -13.80 -9.90
C VAL A 225 0.12 -14.38 -8.61
N LEU A 226 -0.31 -15.59 -8.22
CA LEU A 226 0.20 -16.26 -7.02
C LEU A 226 1.68 -16.62 -7.15
N PHE A 227 2.07 -17.17 -8.31
CA PHE A 227 3.46 -17.54 -8.58
C PHE A 227 4.37 -16.31 -8.60
N SER A 228 3.94 -15.24 -9.25
CA SER A 228 4.66 -13.98 -9.31
C SER A 228 4.79 -13.31 -7.96
N LYS A 229 3.74 -13.32 -7.14
CA LYS A 229 3.83 -12.90 -5.74
C LYS A 229 4.89 -13.72 -5.00
N TYR A 230 4.86 -15.05 -5.08
CA TYR A 230 5.87 -15.90 -4.46
C TYR A 230 7.29 -15.57 -4.93
N MET A 231 7.50 -15.36 -6.23
CA MET A 231 8.79 -14.99 -6.79
C MET A 231 9.26 -13.61 -6.32
N MET A 232 8.37 -12.63 -6.23
CA MET A 232 8.67 -11.30 -5.69
C MET A 232 9.07 -11.36 -4.21
N TYR A 233 8.38 -12.18 -3.42
CA TYR A 233 8.78 -12.44 -2.03
C TYR A 233 10.19 -13.01 -1.94
N ARG A 234 10.50 -14.04 -2.73
CA ARG A 234 11.83 -14.68 -2.69
C ARG A 234 12.95 -13.80 -3.21
N ALA A 235 12.74 -13.12 -4.33
CA ALA A 235 13.77 -12.33 -4.98
C ALA A 235 13.98 -10.98 -4.28
N VAL A 236 12.89 -10.27 -3.97
CA VAL A 236 12.95 -8.87 -3.54
C VAL A 236 12.65 -8.75 -2.05
N TYR A 237 11.44 -9.07 -1.61
CA TYR A 237 10.99 -8.71 -0.26
C TYR A 237 11.73 -9.45 0.87
N TRP A 238 12.14 -10.70 0.63
CA TRP A 238 12.93 -11.50 1.56
C TRP A 238 14.43 -11.46 1.29
N HIS A 239 14.89 -10.59 0.40
CA HIS A 239 16.31 -10.43 0.16
C HIS A 239 17.03 -10.10 1.48
N LYS A 240 18.07 -10.86 1.81
CA LYS A 240 18.74 -10.82 3.11
C LYS A 240 19.19 -9.41 3.54
N TYR A 241 19.76 -8.61 2.63
CA TYR A 241 20.18 -7.24 2.93
C TYR A 241 19.01 -6.28 3.15
N VAL A 242 17.86 -6.48 2.46
CA VAL A 242 16.63 -5.72 2.71
C VAL A 242 16.12 -6.03 4.12
N ARG A 243 16.08 -7.32 4.48
CA ARG A 243 15.68 -7.76 5.82
C ARG A 243 16.59 -7.22 6.93
N ILE A 244 17.90 -7.16 6.70
CA ILE A 244 18.86 -6.56 7.64
C ILE A 244 18.56 -5.07 7.83
N ALA A 245 18.41 -4.31 6.74
CA ALA A 245 18.09 -2.89 6.80
C ALA A 245 16.77 -2.62 7.54
N THR A 246 15.73 -3.40 7.23
CA THR A 246 14.44 -3.38 7.95
C THR A 246 14.61 -3.70 9.43
N ALA A 247 15.39 -4.71 9.79
CA ALA A 247 15.62 -5.10 11.18
C ALA A 247 16.38 -4.02 11.96
N MET A 248 17.37 -3.36 11.34
CA MET A 248 18.12 -2.24 11.92
C MET A 248 17.18 -1.09 12.29
N MET A 249 16.32 -0.66 11.36
CA MET A 249 15.34 0.40 11.63
C MET A 249 14.31 -0.05 12.67
N LYS A 250 13.77 -1.28 12.57
CA LYS A 250 12.82 -1.83 13.55
C LYS A 250 13.41 -1.81 14.96
N LYS A 251 14.67 -2.24 15.14
CA LYS A 251 15.36 -2.21 16.44
C LYS A 251 15.46 -0.80 17.01
N THR A 252 15.81 0.17 16.17
CA THR A 252 15.88 1.58 16.57
C THR A 252 14.53 2.09 17.07
N ILE A 253 13.46 1.91 16.29
CA ILE A 253 12.12 2.41 16.65
C ILE A 253 11.57 1.70 17.88
N PHE A 254 11.72 0.37 17.96
CA PHE A 254 11.31 -0.42 19.12
C PHE A 254 11.98 0.08 20.41
N ALA A 255 13.31 0.24 20.39
CA ALA A 255 14.06 0.73 21.55
C ALA A 255 13.66 2.15 21.93
N ALA A 256 13.44 3.04 20.95
CA ALA A 256 13.03 4.42 21.19
C ALA A 256 11.65 4.50 21.85
N LEU A 257 10.68 3.70 21.40
CA LEU A 257 9.35 3.60 22.02
C LEU A 257 9.44 3.00 23.43
N LYS A 258 10.16 1.88 23.61
CA LYS A 258 10.32 1.22 24.91
C LYS A 258 10.99 2.12 25.96
N LYS A 259 11.94 2.95 25.54
CA LYS A 259 12.63 3.94 26.38
C LYS A 259 11.86 5.26 26.52
N ASN A 260 10.67 5.38 25.92
CA ASN A 260 9.85 6.59 25.89
C ASN A 260 10.59 7.83 25.36
N VAL A 261 11.51 7.63 24.42
CA VAL A 261 12.29 8.69 23.76
C VAL A 261 11.50 9.34 22.61
N ILE A 262 10.59 8.56 22.03
CA ILE A 262 9.56 8.99 21.08
C ILE A 262 8.22 8.39 21.49
N CYS A 263 7.12 9.01 21.08
CA CYS A 263 5.78 8.41 21.11
C CYS A 263 5.32 8.00 19.69
N PRO A 264 4.34 7.08 19.58
CA PRO A 264 3.80 6.63 18.29
C PRO A 264 3.32 7.77 17.38
N GLU A 265 2.71 8.81 17.96
CA GLU A 265 2.13 9.95 17.23
C GLU A 265 3.18 10.77 16.47
N GLU A 266 4.43 10.79 16.96
CA GLU A 266 5.55 11.45 16.28
C GLU A 266 5.89 10.77 14.94
N LEU A 267 5.48 9.53 14.70
CA LEU A 267 5.85 8.76 13.50
C LEU A 267 4.86 8.93 12.34
N TYR A 268 3.57 9.03 12.62
CA TYR A 268 2.50 8.90 11.62
C TYR A 268 2.46 10.04 10.60
N SER A 269 3.12 11.17 10.87
CA SER A 269 3.17 12.33 9.97
C SER A 269 4.45 12.42 9.13
N LEU A 270 5.43 11.54 9.37
CA LEU A 270 6.77 11.66 8.80
C LEU A 270 6.86 11.17 7.35
N ASP A 271 7.90 11.64 6.66
CA ASP A 271 8.43 11.06 5.42
C ASP A 271 9.79 10.38 5.66
N ASP A 272 10.35 9.74 4.63
CA ASP A 272 11.55 8.90 4.78
C ASP A 272 12.78 9.68 5.26
N SER A 273 12.89 10.98 4.99
CA SER A 273 13.99 11.80 5.50
C SER A 273 13.73 12.27 6.93
N SER A 274 12.48 12.60 7.23
CA SER A 274 12.08 13.14 8.53
C SER A 274 12.23 12.12 9.65
N ILE A 275 12.06 10.82 9.39
CA ILE A 275 12.30 9.77 10.39
C ILE A 275 13.77 9.72 10.84
N PHE A 276 14.74 9.86 9.92
CA PHE A 276 16.16 9.91 10.31
C PHE A 276 16.48 11.19 11.08
N THR A 277 15.91 12.33 10.67
CA THR A 277 16.05 13.60 11.39
C THR A 277 15.52 13.49 12.83
N LEU A 278 14.31 12.93 13.00
CA LEU A 278 13.71 12.71 14.31
C LEU A 278 14.63 11.85 15.18
N ILE A 279 15.07 10.69 14.68
CA ILE A 279 15.92 9.77 15.44
C ILE A 279 17.29 10.37 15.77
N GLY A 280 17.92 11.07 14.83
CA GLY A 280 19.21 11.72 15.02
C GLY A 280 19.19 12.78 16.12
N SER A 281 18.04 13.45 16.32
CA SER A 281 17.86 14.45 17.38
C SER A 281 17.78 13.86 18.80
N LYS A 282 17.60 12.54 18.93
CA LYS A 282 17.40 11.87 20.21
C LYS A 282 18.71 11.25 20.72
N ASN A 283 18.78 10.97 22.03
CA ASN A 283 19.95 10.39 22.67
C ASN A 283 19.65 9.02 23.29
N PHE A 284 19.96 7.95 22.54
CA PHE A 284 19.84 6.56 22.98
C PHE A 284 20.78 5.69 22.13
N GLU A 285 21.24 4.56 22.67
CA GLU A 285 22.29 3.73 22.06
C GLU A 285 21.88 3.12 20.70
N GLU A 286 20.67 2.58 20.61
CA GLU A 286 20.18 1.84 19.43
C GLU A 286 19.91 2.75 18.22
N LYS A 287 19.99 4.08 18.38
CA LYS A 287 20.00 5.02 17.26
C LYS A 287 21.15 4.76 16.31
N PHE A 288 22.24 4.15 16.80
CA PHE A 288 23.36 3.69 15.99
C PHE A 288 22.91 2.87 14.78
N CYS A 289 21.87 2.02 14.90
CA CYS A 289 21.40 1.21 13.77
C CYS A 289 20.84 2.09 12.64
N ALA A 290 20.03 3.09 12.97
CA ALA A 290 19.53 4.06 11.99
C ALA A 290 20.66 4.92 11.40
N GLU A 291 21.63 5.36 12.22
CA GLU A 291 22.78 6.13 11.74
C GLU A 291 23.68 5.33 10.79
N GLN A 292 23.84 4.02 11.01
CA GLN A 292 24.57 3.15 10.07
C GLN A 292 23.76 2.94 8.78
N LEU A 293 22.43 2.75 8.91
CA LEU A 293 21.55 2.60 7.77
C LEU A 293 21.57 3.82 6.85
N GLU A 294 21.51 5.03 7.41
CA GLU A 294 21.61 6.30 6.67
C GLU A 294 22.95 6.43 5.92
N LYS A 295 24.02 5.85 6.46
CA LYS A 295 25.35 5.79 5.82
C LYS A 295 25.52 4.60 4.87
N HIS A 296 24.44 3.87 4.57
CA HIS A 296 24.40 2.65 3.76
C HIS A 296 25.32 1.53 4.29
N ARG A 297 25.54 1.47 5.61
CA ARG A 297 26.34 0.43 6.27
C ARG A 297 25.43 -0.58 6.94
N LEU A 298 25.21 -1.70 6.27
CA LEU A 298 24.41 -2.79 6.80
C LEU A 298 25.24 -3.71 7.71
N PHE A 299 24.58 -4.31 8.69
CA PHE A 299 25.21 -5.37 9.49
C PHE A 299 25.55 -6.58 8.62
N GLN A 300 26.62 -7.28 9.02
CA GLN A 300 27.07 -8.49 8.34
C GLN A 300 26.36 -9.71 8.90
N ILE A 301 26.05 -10.66 8.02
CA ILE A 301 25.51 -11.96 8.42
C ILE A 301 26.69 -12.82 8.88
N ILE A 302 26.66 -13.24 10.15
CA ILE A 302 27.67 -14.14 10.73
C ILE A 302 27.24 -15.61 10.71
N ALA A 303 25.93 -15.88 10.67
CA ALA A 303 25.36 -17.22 10.61
C ALA A 303 23.95 -17.17 10.01
N GLU A 304 23.55 -18.27 9.36
CA GLU A 304 22.18 -18.52 8.89
C GLU A 304 21.80 -19.94 9.30
N ILE A 305 20.71 -20.07 10.06
CA ILE A 305 20.25 -21.33 10.64
C ILE A 305 18.76 -21.47 10.31
N PRO A 306 18.30 -22.61 9.77
CA PRO A 306 16.88 -22.87 9.57
C PRO A 306 16.11 -22.78 10.89
N PHE A 307 14.93 -22.16 10.85
CA PHE A 307 14.04 -22.11 12.01
C PHE A 307 13.59 -23.52 12.41
N ASP A 308 13.47 -23.75 13.72
CA ASP A 308 13.05 -25.02 14.31
C ASP A 308 12.12 -24.69 15.48
N GLY A 309 10.82 -24.97 15.32
CA GLY A 309 9.80 -24.66 16.32
C GLY A 309 9.96 -25.46 17.62
N ASN A 310 10.75 -26.53 17.63
CA ASN A 310 11.06 -27.29 18.84
C ASN A 310 12.25 -26.70 19.61
N ASN A 311 13.00 -25.77 19.00
CA ASN A 311 14.13 -25.10 19.64
C ASN A 311 13.63 -23.87 20.40
N SER A 312 13.71 -23.90 21.73
CA SER A 312 13.23 -22.81 22.59
C SER A 312 13.92 -21.47 22.30
N ARG A 313 15.19 -21.47 21.88
CA ARG A 313 15.88 -20.23 21.51
C ARG A 313 15.33 -19.63 20.21
N HIS A 314 14.93 -20.47 19.26
CA HIS A 314 14.34 -20.00 18.00
C HIS A 314 12.97 -19.36 18.27
N THR A 315 12.13 -19.99 19.09
CA THR A 315 10.82 -19.44 19.44
C THR A 315 10.92 -18.20 20.34
N GLU A 316 11.91 -18.12 21.24
CA GLU A 316 12.20 -16.90 22.01
C GLU A 316 12.57 -15.72 21.11
N LEU A 317 13.28 -15.95 19.99
CA LEU A 317 13.62 -14.92 19.03
C LEU A 317 12.41 -14.40 18.26
N GLU A 318 11.22 -15.03 18.32
CA GLU A 318 10.01 -14.44 17.74
C GLU A 318 9.54 -13.22 18.54
N ASP A 319 9.80 -13.20 19.85
CA ASP A 319 9.47 -12.11 20.77
C ASP A 319 10.52 -10.99 20.74
N LEU A 320 10.13 -9.79 20.27
CA LEU A 320 11.01 -8.62 20.20
C LEU A 320 11.59 -8.22 21.56
N GLU A 321 10.86 -8.44 22.66
CA GLU A 321 11.33 -8.13 24.02
C GLU A 321 12.49 -9.02 24.43
N LYS A 322 12.54 -10.25 23.91
CA LYS A 322 13.61 -11.24 24.15
C LYS A 322 14.76 -11.14 23.18
N ARG A 323 14.63 -10.34 22.11
CA ARG A 323 15.74 -9.93 21.22
C ARG A 323 16.59 -8.85 21.90
N THR A 324 17.07 -9.13 23.11
CA THR A 324 18.03 -8.27 23.81
C THR A 324 19.35 -8.25 23.04
N ALA A 325 19.99 -7.08 23.06
CA ALA A 325 21.18 -6.77 22.27
C ALA A 325 22.34 -7.75 22.52
#